data_AF-A0ABD5SIP0-F1
#
_entry.id   AF-A0ABD5SIP0-F1
#
_cell.length_a   1.000
_cell.length_b   1.000
_cell.length_c   1.000
_cell.angle_alpha   90.00
_cell.angle_beta   90.00
_cell.angle_gamma   90.00
#
_symmetry.space_group_name_H-M   'P 1'
#
loop_
_entity.id
_entity.type
_entity.pdbx_description
1 polymer ?
#
loop_
_entity_poly.entity_id
_entity_poly.type
_entity_poly.pdbx_seq_one_letter_code
_entity_poly.pdbx_strand_id
1 'polypeptide(L)' 'MKPARSASSATLVSRTTAVEEPSFAAAFETLPSPRTTWSAPDDALVIGGGAAATLTASG' A
#
# COMPACT_ATOMS: atom_id res chain seq x y z
N MET A 1 9.02 -15.76 -27.50
CA MET A 1 9.62 -15.61 -26.16
C MET A 1 8.67 -16.18 -25.13
N LYS A 2 9.13 -17.07 -24.26
CA LYS A 2 8.34 -17.58 -23.13
C LYS A 2 8.47 -16.55 -21.99
N PRO A 3 7.39 -16.09 -21.34
CA PRO A 3 7.55 -15.18 -20.22
C PRO A 3 8.33 -15.90 -19.11
N ALA A 4 9.33 -15.23 -18.54
CA ALA A 4 9.99 -15.72 -17.33
C ALA A 4 8.93 -15.79 -16.25
N ARG A 5 8.52 -17.01 -15.86
CA ARG A 5 7.60 -17.18 -14.74
C ARG A 5 8.39 -16.93 -13.47
N SER A 6 8.42 -15.67 -13.04
CA SER A 6 8.94 -15.30 -11.73
C SER A 6 8.01 -15.95 -10.70
N ALA A 7 8.40 -17.10 -10.17
CA ALA A 7 7.75 -17.69 -9.01
C ALA A 7 8.15 -16.85 -7.81
N SER A 8 7.55 -15.66 -7.68
CA SER A 8 7.71 -14.86 -6.47
C SER A 8 7.10 -15.63 -5.31
N SER A 9 7.95 -16.11 -4.40
CA SER A 9 7.55 -16.76 -3.15
C SER A 9 7.14 -15.74 -2.08
N ALA A 10 6.75 -14.51 -2.47
CA ALA A 10 6.33 -13.49 -1.53
C ALA A 10 5.01 -13.90 -0.87
N THR A 11 5.04 -14.14 0.44
CA THR A 11 3.85 -14.45 1.21
C THR A 11 3.05 -13.18 1.48
N LEU A 12 1.82 -13.12 0.99
CA LEU A 12 0.86 -12.09 1.38
C LEU A 12 0.29 -12.45 2.76
N VAL A 13 0.41 -11.53 3.71
CA VAL A 13 -0.19 -11.65 5.03
C VAL A 13 -1.20 -10.54 5.21
N SER A 14 -2.47 -10.89 5.47
CA SER A 14 -3.53 -9.94 5.77
C SER A 14 -3.97 -10.09 7.23
N ARG A 15 -3.97 -8.98 7.98
CA ARG A 15 -4.43 -8.92 9.37
C ARG A 15 -5.20 -7.62 9.56
N THR A 16 -6.39 -7.72 10.13
CA THR A 16 -7.27 -6.58 10.38
C THR A 16 -7.72 -6.59 11.83
N THR A 17 -7.70 -5.41 12.44
CA THR A 17 -8.27 -5.19 13.78
C THR A 17 -9.06 -3.88 13.77
N ALA A 18 -10.11 -3.82 14.57
CA ALA A 18 -10.75 -2.55 14.88
C ALA A 18 -9.79 -1.69 15.71
N VAL A 19 -9.81 -0.38 15.46
CA VAL A 19 -9.06 0.65 16.19
C VAL A 19 -9.98 1.85 16.40
N GLU A 20 -9.68 2.67 17.40
CA GLU A 20 -10.28 4.01 17.50
C GLU A 20 -9.88 4.81 16.26
N GLU A 21 -10.82 5.54 15.66
CA GLU A 21 -10.57 6.24 14.39
C GLU A 21 -9.57 7.38 14.60
N PRO A 22 -8.34 7.29 14.06
CA PRO A 22 -7.38 8.38 14.16
C PRO A 22 -7.75 9.50 13.20
N SER A 23 -7.32 10.72 13.50
CA SER A 23 -7.32 11.77 12.47
C SER A 23 -6.43 11.34 11.30
N PHE A 24 -6.83 11.72 10.08
CA PHE A 24 -6.04 11.41 8.88
C PHE A 24 -4.57 11.82 9.02
N ALA A 25 -4.32 13.04 9.51
CA ALA A 25 -2.96 13.56 9.66
C ALA A 25 -2.15 12.70 10.65
N ALA A 26 -2.73 12.32 11.78
CA ALA A 26 -2.05 11.46 12.75
C ALA A 26 -1.70 10.10 12.14
N ALA A 27 -2.63 9.48 11.41
CA ALA A 27 -2.38 8.19 10.77
C ALA A 27 -1.32 8.30 9.67
N PHE A 28 -1.43 9.29 8.78
CA PHE A 28 -0.52 9.49 7.66
C PHE A 28 0.91 9.81 8.08
N GLU A 29 1.10 10.63 9.12
CA GLU A 29 2.44 11.02 9.59
C GLU A 29 3.22 9.89 10.25
N THR A 30 2.53 8.88 10.79
CA THR A 30 3.19 7.69 11.39
C THR A 30 3.74 6.73 10.35
N LEU A 31 3.35 6.85 9.08
CA LEU A 31 3.75 5.92 8.03
C LEU A 31 5.19 6.19 7.55
N PRO A 32 5.98 5.11 7.30
CA PRO A 32 7.29 5.27 6.69
C PRO A 32 7.18 5.74 5.23
N SER A 33 8.17 6.50 4.76
CA SER A 33 8.28 6.87 3.36
C SER A 33 8.68 5.67 2.47
N PRO A 34 8.26 5.62 1.20
CA PRO A 34 7.32 6.53 0.54
C PRO A 34 5.89 6.34 1.06
N ARG A 35 5.10 7.42 1.02
CA ARG A 35 3.70 7.41 1.48
C ARG A 35 2.75 7.53 0.29
N THR A 36 1.64 6.82 0.34
CA THR A 36 0.59 6.85 -0.68
C THR A 36 -0.78 7.04 -0.03
N THR A 37 -1.65 7.76 -0.72
CA THR A 37 -3.05 7.96 -0.34
C THR A 37 -3.92 7.63 -1.53
N TRP A 38 -4.99 6.89 -1.32
CA TRP A 38 -5.98 6.61 -2.35
C TRP A 38 -7.38 6.77 -1.78
N SER A 39 -8.24 7.42 -2.55
CA SER A 39 -9.65 7.61 -2.23
C SER A 39 -10.45 7.54 -3.53
N ALA A 40 -11.65 6.96 -3.45
CA ALA A 40 -12.66 7.05 -4.50
C ALA A 40 -13.99 7.51 -3.88
N PRO A 41 -14.92 8.09 -4.69
CA PRO A 41 -16.25 8.44 -4.20
C PRO A 41 -16.94 7.24 -3.56
N ASP A 42 -17.55 7.44 -2.39
CA ASP A 42 -18.27 6.42 -1.62
C ASP A 42 -17.43 5.19 -1.17
N ASP A 43 -16.11 5.25 -1.31
CA ASP A 43 -15.17 4.18 -0.94
C ASP A 43 -14.33 4.55 0.30
N ALA A 44 -13.70 3.54 0.89
CA ALA A 44 -12.80 3.74 2.01
C ALA A 44 -11.54 4.53 1.61
N LEU A 45 -11.12 5.44 2.49
CA LEU A 45 -9.80 6.06 2.41
C LEU A 45 -8.72 5.03 2.73
N VAL A 46 -7.76 4.86 1.83
CA VAL A 46 -6.61 3.98 2.00
C VAL A 46 -5.34 4.82 2.11
N ILE A 47 -4.56 4.57 3.15
CA ILE A 47 -3.21 5.11 3.32
C ILE A 47 -2.19 3.97 3.38
N GLY A 48 -1.05 4.15 2.71
CA GLY A 48 0.02 3.17 2.63
C GLY A 48 1.37 3.81 2.90
N GLY A 49 2.25 3.06 3.58
CA GLY A 49 3.61 3.48 3.88
C GLY A 49 4.62 2.42 3.45
N GLY A 50 5.80 2.87 3.05
CA GLY A 50 6.85 2.03 2.49
C GLY A 50 6.53 1.57 1.07
N ALA A 51 7.48 0.85 0.46
CA ALA A 51 7.30 0.22 -0.84
C ALA A 51 7.94 -1.17 -0.82
N ALA A 52 7.13 -2.21 -1.03
CA ALA A 52 7.64 -3.56 -1.24
C ALA A 52 8.31 -3.71 -2.62
N ALA A 53 7.88 -2.90 -3.59
CA ALA A 53 8.49 -2.76 -4.91
C ALA A 53 8.20 -1.35 -5.45
N THR A 54 9.10 -0.85 -6.28
CA THR A 54 8.92 0.40 -7.02
C THR A 54 8.95 0.09 -8.51
N LEU A 55 7.90 0.47 -9.23
CA LEU A 55 7.81 0.32 -10.68
C LEU A 55 8.10 1.67 -11.32
N THR A 56 9.09 1.71 -12.21
CA THR A 56 9.42 2.87 -13.03
C THR A 56 9.12 2.55 -14.49
N ALA A 57 8.43 3.45 -15.18
CA ALA A 57 8.18 3.32 -16.61
C ALA A 57 8.36 4.68 -17.29
N SER A 58 9.11 4.71 -18.38
CA SER A 58 9.15 5.79 -19.35
C SER A 58 8.40 5.28 -20.57
N GLY A 59 7.27 5.93 -20.90
CA GLY A 59 6.44 5.55 -22.05
C GLY A 59 7.15 5.65 -23.39
#